data_AF-A0A3R7FYL9-F1
#
_entry.id   AF-A0A3R7FYL9-F1
#
_cell.length_a   1.000
_cell.length_b   1.000
_cell.length_c   1.000
_cell.angle_alpha   90.00
_cell.angle_beta   90.00
_cell.angle_gamma   90.00
#
_symmetry.space_group_name_H-M   'P 1'
#
loop_
_entity.id
_entity.type
_entity.pdbx_description
1 polymer ?
#
loop_
_entity_poly.entity_id
_entity_poly.type
_entity_poly.pdbx_seq_one_letter_code
_entity_poly.pdbx_strand_id
1 'polypeptide(L)'
;MVATQLLTTLLVATLAATSSAADGNTATTYTHTDGSDAVTYYAEAGQRVLNDTSSNRSSSAVAFGKTTSKSGECIVADPTEYITNEELDWVWEHRIGPNADTSDKANWNVMANKNFIMDHLVANNGSMNYCVRWDSTNTLSKTVASKFQNILTRHYNEWNKWLKGYNCWPFEDIKVNMVGFATKDASLLDWTDDSIGQIYEGNLDASEGVPQCPDECYRFYDSVNNVWSDASACKGEPFDVFLRMSQNIEYGFGYDWGQEVSLKKMLENINDKNMVYIGHEIGHGFGLPDFYVDKDKPSRDFPSSIMMAFSSITITPSDGWMLRRVLDHVSLKNHSSSMREMELRVPHSENMWVSALESADELCRVQINECESKT
;
A
#
# COMPACT_ATOMS: atom_id res chain seq x y z
N MET A 1 -7.88 52.13 36.45
CA MET A 1 -7.63 50.71 36.12
C MET A 1 -8.91 50.17 35.52
N VAL A 2 -8.98 50.15 34.19
CA VAL A 2 -10.12 49.68 33.41
C VAL A 2 -9.62 48.41 32.72
N ALA A 3 -10.19 47.27 33.08
CA ALA A 3 -9.90 45.99 32.44
C ALA A 3 -10.94 45.77 31.33
N THR A 4 -10.49 45.97 30.09
CA THR A 4 -11.29 45.75 28.88
C THR A 4 -11.31 44.27 28.56
N GLN A 5 -12.49 43.67 28.59
CA GLN A 5 -12.75 42.28 28.22
C GLN A 5 -12.88 42.21 26.69
N LEU A 6 -11.88 41.66 25.99
CA LEU A 6 -11.99 41.36 24.56
C LEU A 6 -12.63 39.98 24.37
N LEU A 7 -13.89 39.97 23.92
CA LEU A 7 -14.47 38.83 23.21
C LEU A 7 -13.69 38.64 21.90
N THR A 8 -13.08 37.47 21.71
CA THR A 8 -12.61 37.01 20.40
C THR A 8 -13.62 36.00 19.89
N THR A 9 -14.46 36.44 18.95
CA THR A 9 -15.34 35.60 18.14
C THR A 9 -14.47 34.77 17.19
N LEU A 10 -14.42 33.44 17.38
CA LEU A 10 -13.84 32.51 16.41
C LEU A 10 -14.78 32.46 15.20
N LEU A 11 -14.36 33.06 14.09
CA LEU A 11 -15.03 32.89 12.79
C LEU A 11 -14.58 31.53 12.23
N VAL A 12 -15.42 30.51 12.34
CA VAL A 12 -15.23 29.24 11.64
C VAL A 12 -15.54 29.51 10.16
N ALA A 13 -14.48 29.64 9.35
CA ALA A 13 -14.62 29.69 7.89
C ALA A 13 -14.86 28.25 7.39
N THR A 14 -16.13 27.89 7.21
CA THR A 14 -16.54 26.77 6.37
C THR A 14 -16.14 27.08 4.93
N LEU A 15 -15.05 26.49 4.43
CA LEU A 15 -14.82 26.38 2.99
C LEU A 15 -15.80 25.35 2.43
N ALA A 16 -17.01 25.81 2.10
CA ALA A 16 -17.84 25.14 1.14
C ALA A 16 -17.15 25.29 -0.22
N ALA A 17 -16.60 24.20 -0.76
CA ALA A 17 -16.17 24.16 -2.14
C ALA A 17 -17.41 24.36 -3.03
N THR A 18 -17.60 25.59 -3.52
CA THR A 18 -18.58 25.89 -4.55
C THR A 18 -18.09 25.27 -5.85
N SER A 19 -18.69 24.16 -6.28
CA SER A 19 -18.54 23.65 -7.63
C SER A 19 -19.16 24.65 -8.61
N SER A 20 -18.33 25.51 -9.20
CA SER A 20 -18.73 26.33 -10.34
C SER A 20 -18.89 25.43 -11.56
N ALA A 21 -20.14 25.10 -11.89
CA ALA A 21 -20.50 24.58 -13.20
C ALA A 21 -20.45 25.73 -14.22
N ALA A 22 -19.43 25.72 -15.07
CA ALA A 22 -19.33 26.38 -16.39
C ALA A 22 -18.12 25.72 -17.08
N ASP A 23 -18.12 25.31 -18.34
CA ASP A 23 -19.02 25.50 -19.47
C ASP A 23 -18.79 24.33 -20.46
N GLY A 24 -19.74 24.09 -21.36
CA GLY A 24 -19.91 22.88 -22.19
C GLY A 24 -18.69 22.08 -22.64
N ASN A 25 -18.56 20.86 -22.11
CA ASN A 25 -17.89 19.76 -22.80
C ASN A 25 -18.88 18.60 -22.90
N THR A 26 -19.11 18.13 -24.13
CA THR A 26 -20.01 17.03 -24.47
C THR A 26 -19.56 15.75 -23.76
N ALA A 27 -20.17 15.47 -22.61
CA ALA A 27 -20.02 14.22 -21.88
C ALA A 27 -20.52 13.06 -22.76
N THR A 28 -19.58 12.43 -23.46
CA THR A 28 -19.85 11.21 -24.22
C THR A 28 -19.48 10.06 -23.31
N THR A 29 -20.48 9.44 -22.67
CA THR A 29 -20.28 8.25 -21.85
C THR A 29 -19.87 7.10 -22.75
N TYR A 30 -18.60 6.69 -22.70
CA TYR A 30 -18.13 5.50 -23.42
C TYR A 30 -18.22 4.29 -22.50
N THR A 31 -19.35 3.59 -22.53
CA THR A 31 -19.46 2.23 -21.99
C THR A 31 -19.09 1.24 -23.08
N HIS A 32 -17.84 0.80 -23.10
CA HIS A 32 -17.44 -0.26 -24.01
C HIS A 32 -17.92 -1.62 -23.47
N THR A 33 -18.64 -2.37 -24.31
CA THR A 33 -19.12 -3.73 -24.00
C THR A 33 -18.03 -4.80 -24.10
N ASP A 34 -16.81 -4.42 -24.46
CA ASP A 34 -15.63 -5.30 -24.58
C ASP A 34 -14.88 -5.49 -23.25
N GLY A 35 -15.31 -4.82 -22.18
CA GLY A 35 -14.63 -4.84 -20.91
C GLY A 35 -13.46 -3.87 -20.81
N SER A 36 -13.42 -2.77 -21.58
CA SER A 36 -12.56 -1.61 -21.35
C SER A 36 -13.15 -0.65 -20.30
N ASP A 37 -12.34 0.26 -19.75
CA ASP A 37 -12.80 1.16 -18.68
C ASP A 37 -13.91 2.09 -19.17
N ALA A 38 -14.93 2.31 -18.35
CA ALA A 38 -15.95 3.32 -18.61
C ALA A 38 -15.33 4.70 -18.36
N VAL A 39 -14.82 5.32 -19.44
CA VAL A 39 -14.28 6.67 -19.39
C VAL A 39 -15.43 7.66 -19.37
N THR A 40 -15.52 8.44 -18.30
CA THR A 40 -16.48 9.54 -18.15
C THR A 40 -16.11 10.69 -19.07
N TYR A 41 -14.84 11.10 -19.01
CA TYR A 41 -14.28 12.14 -19.86
C TYR A 41 -12.75 12.02 -19.90
N TYR A 42 -12.14 12.74 -20.83
CA TYR A 42 -10.70 12.99 -20.82
C TYR A 42 -10.47 14.38 -20.25
N ALA A 43 -9.63 14.49 -19.22
CA ALA A 43 -9.19 15.79 -18.73
C ALA A 43 -8.53 16.58 -19.87
N GLU A 44 -8.45 17.90 -19.76
CA GLU A 44 -7.79 18.76 -20.78
C GLU A 44 -6.37 18.30 -21.13
N ALA A 45 -5.74 17.59 -20.20
CA ALA A 45 -4.41 17.03 -20.29
C ALA A 45 -4.36 15.59 -20.87
N GLY A 46 -5.43 15.12 -21.51
CA GLY A 46 -5.50 13.79 -22.16
C GLY A 46 -5.63 12.60 -21.21
N GLN A 47 -5.61 12.83 -19.89
CA GLN A 47 -5.80 11.78 -18.87
C GLN A 47 -7.25 11.29 -18.88
N ARG A 48 -7.44 9.97 -18.89
CA ARG A 48 -8.78 9.38 -18.74
C ARG A 48 -9.29 9.60 -17.32
N VAL A 49 -10.56 9.95 -17.19
CA VAL A 49 -11.27 10.00 -15.91
C VAL A 49 -12.38 8.96 -15.96
N LEU A 50 -12.33 8.00 -15.04
CA LEU A 50 -13.20 6.83 -15.01
C LEU A 50 -14.46 7.07 -14.17
N ASN A 51 -15.55 6.40 -14.53
CA ASN A 51 -16.84 6.48 -13.82
C ASN A 51 -16.92 5.51 -12.64
N ASP A 52 -16.14 4.42 -12.68
CA ASP A 52 -16.09 3.37 -11.65
C ASP A 52 -14.72 3.37 -10.98
N THR A 53 -14.71 3.05 -9.69
CA THR A 53 -13.53 2.96 -8.82
C THR A 53 -13.29 1.52 -8.32
N SER A 54 -14.06 0.57 -8.85
CA SER A 54 -14.00 -0.85 -8.53
C SER A 54 -13.98 -1.68 -9.82
N SER A 55 -13.30 -2.83 -9.81
CA SER A 55 -13.41 -3.80 -10.91
C SER A 55 -12.83 -5.15 -10.57
N ASN A 56 -13.11 -6.15 -11.41
CA ASN A 56 -12.50 -7.48 -11.33
C ASN A 56 -11.28 -7.69 -12.25
N ARG A 57 -10.60 -6.61 -12.68
CA ARG A 57 -9.48 -6.67 -13.64
C ARG A 57 -8.13 -6.99 -12.97
N SER A 58 -7.12 -7.29 -13.78
CA SER A 58 -5.73 -7.45 -13.31
C SER A 58 -4.88 -6.32 -13.85
N SER A 59 -3.84 -5.93 -13.10
CA SER A 59 -2.75 -5.12 -13.63
C SER A 59 -2.00 -5.87 -14.74
N SER A 60 -1.34 -5.12 -15.62
CA SER A 60 -0.47 -5.67 -16.68
C SER A 60 0.76 -6.35 -16.10
N ALA A 61 1.39 -7.23 -16.88
CA ALA A 61 2.69 -7.79 -16.53
C ALA A 61 3.74 -6.68 -16.37
N VAL A 62 4.68 -6.86 -15.43
CA VAL A 62 5.69 -5.87 -15.07
C VAL A 62 6.96 -6.08 -15.88
N ALA A 63 7.45 -5.01 -16.53
CA ALA A 63 8.76 -4.97 -17.16
C ALA A 63 9.80 -4.31 -16.24
N PHE A 64 11.06 -4.77 -16.31
CA PHE A 64 12.17 -4.14 -15.60
C PHE A 64 12.70 -2.88 -16.28
N GLY A 65 12.26 -2.55 -17.50
CA GLY A 65 12.85 -1.45 -18.27
C GLY A 65 14.30 -1.74 -18.66
N LYS A 66 15.13 -0.70 -18.67
CA LYS A 66 16.55 -0.77 -19.04
C LYS A 66 17.41 -0.84 -17.79
N THR A 67 17.96 -2.02 -17.48
CA THR A 67 18.87 -2.21 -16.34
C THR A 67 20.08 -1.28 -16.42
N THR A 68 20.37 -0.60 -15.32
CA THR A 68 21.49 0.34 -15.14
C THR A 68 22.50 -0.12 -14.10
N SER A 69 22.14 -1.07 -13.24
CA SER A 69 23.08 -1.68 -12.28
C SER A 69 24.15 -2.52 -12.97
N LYS A 70 25.28 -2.74 -12.28
CA LYS A 70 26.34 -3.60 -12.80
C LYS A 70 25.97 -5.07 -12.61
N SER A 71 26.62 -5.93 -13.40
CA SER A 71 26.50 -7.39 -13.23
C SER A 71 26.90 -7.80 -11.81
N GLY A 72 26.07 -8.61 -11.16
CA GLY A 72 26.27 -9.08 -9.78
C GLY A 72 25.81 -8.09 -8.69
N GLU A 73 25.26 -6.93 -9.05
CA GLU A 73 24.63 -6.01 -8.11
C GLU A 73 23.09 -6.14 -8.15
N CYS A 74 22.43 -5.62 -7.11
CA CYS A 74 20.98 -5.47 -7.08
C CYS A 74 20.46 -4.80 -8.36
N ILE A 75 19.40 -5.34 -8.96
CA ILE A 75 18.87 -4.82 -10.23
C ILE A 75 18.24 -3.45 -9.98
N VAL A 76 18.82 -2.41 -10.58
CA VAL A 76 18.24 -1.07 -10.69
C VAL A 76 18.10 -0.76 -12.18
N ALA A 77 17.06 -0.03 -12.57
CA ALA A 77 16.74 0.17 -13.97
C ALA A 77 16.02 1.50 -14.22
N ASP A 78 16.13 1.96 -15.47
CA ASP A 78 15.40 3.10 -16.00
C ASP A 78 14.10 2.65 -16.68
N PRO A 79 13.01 3.44 -16.60
CA PRO A 79 11.82 3.16 -17.39
C PRO A 79 12.09 3.30 -18.89
N THR A 80 11.54 2.39 -19.68
CA THR A 80 11.58 2.43 -21.16
C THR A 80 10.22 2.78 -21.78
N GLU A 81 9.18 2.82 -20.96
CA GLU A 81 7.79 3.04 -21.33
C GLU A 81 7.01 3.63 -20.16
N TYR A 82 5.84 4.20 -20.47
CA TYR A 82 4.87 4.80 -19.56
C TYR A 82 5.31 6.11 -18.91
N ILE A 83 6.41 6.13 -18.16
CA ILE A 83 6.91 7.31 -17.44
C ILE A 83 8.38 7.54 -17.79
N THR A 84 8.83 8.80 -17.79
CA THR A 84 10.23 9.17 -18.05
C THR A 84 11.05 9.30 -16.77
N ASN A 85 12.38 9.22 -16.88
CA ASN A 85 13.26 9.50 -15.74
C ASN A 85 13.14 10.96 -15.29
N GLU A 86 12.96 11.88 -16.22
CA GLU A 86 12.76 13.30 -15.93
C GLU A 86 11.49 13.52 -15.08
N GLU A 87 10.41 12.81 -15.37
CA GLU A 87 9.19 12.85 -14.56
C GLU A 87 9.40 12.23 -13.17
N LEU A 88 10.09 11.10 -13.07
CA LEU A 88 10.41 10.47 -11.79
C LEU A 88 11.33 11.35 -10.93
N ASP A 89 12.33 12.00 -11.54
CA ASP A 89 13.23 12.95 -10.89
C ASP A 89 12.46 14.17 -10.40
N TRP A 90 11.56 14.70 -11.22
CA TRP A 90 10.70 15.80 -10.82
C TRP A 90 9.82 15.44 -9.62
N VAL A 91 9.16 14.27 -9.64
CA VAL A 91 8.36 13.79 -8.51
C VAL A 91 9.22 13.66 -7.25
N TRP A 92 10.42 13.08 -7.39
CA TRP A 92 11.37 13.00 -6.29
C TRP A 92 11.75 14.36 -5.73
N GLU A 93 12.13 15.32 -6.58
CA GLU A 93 12.60 16.63 -6.14
C GLU A 93 11.49 17.50 -5.51
N HIS A 94 10.28 17.44 -6.07
CA HIS A 94 9.22 18.40 -5.74
C HIS A 94 8.14 17.83 -4.82
N ARG A 95 7.94 16.50 -4.80
CA ARG A 95 6.80 15.88 -4.12
C ARG A 95 7.19 15.01 -2.92
N ILE A 96 8.27 14.23 -3.01
CA ILE A 96 8.57 13.18 -2.01
C ILE A 96 9.96 13.21 -1.38
N GLY A 97 10.95 13.82 -2.04
CA GLY A 97 12.35 13.75 -1.63
C GLY A 97 12.69 14.65 -0.44
N PRO A 98 13.96 14.66 0.00
CA PRO A 98 14.41 15.42 1.17
C PRO A 98 14.26 16.94 1.05
N ASN A 99 14.14 17.44 -0.19
CA ASN A 99 14.03 18.86 -0.51
C ASN A 99 12.61 19.26 -0.93
N ALA A 100 11.64 18.34 -0.90
CA ALA A 100 10.26 18.66 -1.24
C ALA A 100 9.69 19.71 -0.25
N ASP A 101 8.89 20.65 -0.77
CA ASP A 101 8.27 21.68 0.06
C ASP A 101 7.09 21.11 0.85
N THR A 102 7.37 20.67 2.08
CA THR A 102 6.35 20.11 3.00
C THR A 102 5.49 21.19 3.67
N SER A 103 5.64 22.47 3.31
CA SER A 103 4.62 23.48 3.66
C SER A 103 3.35 23.32 2.83
N ASP A 104 3.48 22.73 1.63
CA ASP A 104 2.38 22.16 0.88
C ASP A 104 2.02 20.79 1.45
N LYS A 105 0.78 20.65 1.94
CA LYS A 105 0.31 19.43 2.58
C LYS A 105 0.19 18.24 1.63
N ALA A 106 0.22 18.49 0.32
CA ALA A 106 0.24 17.44 -0.70
C ALA A 106 1.63 16.82 -0.90
N ASN A 107 2.68 17.40 -0.31
CA ASN A 107 4.06 16.95 -0.45
C ASN A 107 4.56 16.30 0.83
N TRP A 108 5.39 15.27 0.68
CA TRP A 108 5.98 14.51 1.77
C TRP A 108 7.50 14.54 1.68
N ASN A 109 8.14 14.27 2.82
CA ASN A 109 9.55 13.93 2.82
C ASN A 109 9.68 12.48 3.25
N VAL A 110 9.77 11.58 2.26
CA VAL A 110 9.88 10.14 2.53
C VAL A 110 11.22 9.78 3.18
N MET A 111 12.19 10.68 3.23
CA MET A 111 13.42 10.44 4.00
C MET A 111 13.27 10.86 5.47
N ALA A 112 12.25 11.65 5.81
CA ALA A 112 11.95 12.10 7.17
C ALA A 112 11.00 11.17 7.92
N ASN A 113 10.12 10.45 7.23
CA ASN A 113 9.39 9.34 7.84
C ASN A 113 10.36 8.17 8.09
N LYS A 114 10.15 7.45 9.19
CA LYS A 114 11.04 6.41 9.69
C LYS A 114 10.29 5.16 10.15
N ASN A 115 8.97 5.11 9.98
CA ASN A 115 8.12 3.96 10.30
C ASN A 115 7.47 3.43 9.01
N PHE A 116 8.24 3.17 7.94
CA PHE A 116 7.63 2.82 6.66
C PHE A 116 7.05 1.41 6.66
N ILE A 117 5.99 1.22 5.88
CA ILE A 117 5.48 -0.11 5.51
C ILE A 117 6.62 -1.02 5.03
N MET A 118 7.58 -0.50 4.24
CA MET A 118 8.74 -1.28 3.80
C MET A 118 9.59 -1.78 4.96
N ASP A 119 9.81 -0.98 6.00
CA ASP A 119 10.58 -1.38 7.18
C ASP A 119 9.88 -2.50 7.96
N HIS A 120 8.55 -2.43 8.10
CA HIS A 120 7.76 -3.51 8.69
C HIS A 120 7.87 -4.80 7.87
N LEU A 121 7.78 -4.72 6.54
CA LEU A 121 7.93 -5.89 5.66
C LEU A 121 9.32 -6.51 5.80
N VAL A 122 10.38 -5.71 5.85
CA VAL A 122 11.75 -6.20 6.08
C VAL A 122 11.87 -6.85 7.45
N ALA A 123 11.41 -6.18 8.52
CA ALA A 123 11.48 -6.68 9.89
C ALA A 123 10.66 -7.97 10.12
N ASN A 124 9.62 -8.18 9.32
CA ASN A 124 8.75 -9.35 9.39
C ASN A 124 9.00 -10.39 8.30
N ASN A 125 10.06 -10.25 7.51
CA ASN A 125 10.36 -11.17 6.42
C ASN A 125 9.17 -11.37 5.45
N GLY A 126 8.58 -10.27 4.99
CA GLY A 126 7.54 -10.24 3.97
C GLY A 126 6.13 -10.40 4.49
N SER A 127 5.89 -10.22 5.80
CA SER A 127 4.53 -10.18 6.36
C SER A 127 4.18 -8.88 7.07
N MET A 128 2.88 -8.62 7.21
CA MET A 128 2.34 -7.45 7.90
C MET A 128 1.19 -7.88 8.82
N ASN A 129 1.28 -7.54 10.09
CA ASN A 129 0.20 -7.77 11.04
C ASN A 129 -0.71 -6.55 11.11
N TYR A 130 -2.01 -6.78 10.94
CA TYR A 130 -3.03 -5.75 10.93
C TYR A 130 -3.95 -5.88 12.14
N CYS A 131 -4.28 -4.74 12.73
CA CYS A 131 -5.39 -4.65 13.67
C CYS A 131 -6.54 -3.83 13.07
N VAL A 132 -7.76 -4.38 13.08
CA VAL A 132 -8.94 -3.70 12.55
C VAL A 132 -9.53 -2.80 13.62
N ARG A 133 -9.80 -1.53 13.28
CA ARG A 133 -10.55 -0.59 14.11
C ARG A 133 -11.96 -0.45 13.54
N TRP A 134 -12.94 -1.12 14.15
CA TRP A 134 -14.34 -1.11 13.71
C TRP A 134 -15.08 0.14 14.19
N ASP A 135 -14.87 1.27 13.51
CA ASP A 135 -15.52 2.55 13.84
C ASP A 135 -16.92 2.67 13.24
N SER A 136 -17.81 1.80 13.72
CA SER A 136 -19.17 1.64 13.22
C SER A 136 -20.11 1.17 14.32
N THR A 137 -21.37 1.58 14.22
CA THR A 137 -22.48 1.09 15.05
C THR A 137 -23.23 -0.09 14.43
N ASN A 138 -22.87 -0.48 13.19
CA ASN A 138 -23.47 -1.62 12.52
C ASN A 138 -22.80 -2.93 13.00
N THR A 139 -23.58 -4.02 13.01
CA THR A 139 -23.03 -5.36 13.23
C THR A 139 -22.14 -5.78 12.05
N LEU A 140 -20.94 -6.28 12.35
CA LEU A 140 -20.02 -6.91 11.41
C LEU A 140 -20.14 -8.43 11.53
N SER A 141 -20.33 -9.11 10.41
CA SER A 141 -20.28 -10.56 10.39
C SER A 141 -18.86 -11.09 10.22
N LYS A 142 -18.54 -12.22 10.84
CA LYS A 142 -17.27 -12.93 10.74
C LYS A 142 -16.95 -13.28 9.30
N THR A 143 -17.97 -13.63 8.52
CA THR A 143 -17.84 -13.93 7.09
C THR A 143 -17.38 -12.71 6.29
N VAL A 144 -17.89 -11.53 6.62
CA VAL A 144 -17.45 -10.27 6.00
C VAL A 144 -16.05 -9.90 6.49
N ALA A 145 -15.82 -9.93 7.81
CA ALA A 145 -14.54 -9.61 8.43
C ALA A 145 -13.38 -10.47 7.88
N SER A 146 -13.63 -11.76 7.66
CA SER A 146 -12.64 -12.72 7.12
C SER A 146 -12.15 -12.36 5.71
N LYS A 147 -12.86 -11.49 4.98
CA LYS A 147 -12.42 -11.05 3.64
C LYS A 147 -11.33 -9.98 3.70
N PHE A 148 -11.21 -9.24 4.80
CA PHE A 148 -10.28 -8.11 4.91
C PHE A 148 -8.84 -8.53 4.68
N GLN A 149 -8.43 -9.67 5.25
CA GLN A 149 -7.09 -10.22 5.05
C GLN A 149 -6.75 -10.43 3.58
N ASN A 150 -7.65 -11.07 2.83
CA ASN A 150 -7.43 -11.36 1.41
C ASN A 150 -7.46 -10.10 0.55
N ILE A 151 -8.31 -9.13 0.90
CA ILE A 151 -8.35 -7.81 0.23
C ILE A 151 -7.00 -7.11 0.39
N LEU A 152 -6.51 -6.97 1.62
CA LEU A 152 -5.23 -6.31 1.90
C LEU A 152 -4.06 -7.07 1.25
N THR A 153 -3.98 -8.39 1.48
CA THR A 153 -2.93 -9.26 0.90
C THR A 153 -2.85 -9.07 -0.61
N ARG A 154 -3.99 -9.08 -1.30
CA ARG A 154 -4.02 -8.91 -2.74
C ARG A 154 -3.49 -7.55 -3.18
N HIS A 155 -3.94 -6.45 -2.58
CA HIS A 155 -3.50 -5.12 -2.98
C HIS A 155 -2.02 -4.87 -2.66
N TYR A 156 -1.51 -5.37 -1.53
CA TYR A 156 -0.06 -5.36 -1.26
C TYR A 156 0.71 -6.12 -2.32
N ASN A 157 0.23 -7.27 -2.78
CA ASN A 157 0.90 -8.03 -3.82
C ASN A 157 0.82 -7.38 -5.21
N GLU A 158 -0.24 -6.62 -5.51
CA GLU A 158 -0.30 -5.81 -6.73
C GLU A 158 0.81 -4.73 -6.74
N TRP A 159 1.09 -4.10 -5.60
CA TRP A 159 2.26 -3.22 -5.44
C TRP A 159 3.58 -4.02 -5.48
N ASN A 160 3.65 -5.15 -4.76
CA ASN A 160 4.87 -5.96 -4.63
C ASN A 160 5.40 -6.46 -5.97
N LYS A 161 4.54 -6.72 -6.96
CA LYS A 161 4.95 -7.12 -8.32
C LYS A 161 6.00 -6.18 -8.94
N TRP A 162 5.97 -4.89 -8.59
CA TRP A 162 6.94 -3.92 -9.07
C TRP A 162 8.29 -4.03 -8.37
N LEU A 163 8.31 -4.57 -7.15
CA LEU A 163 9.51 -4.71 -6.35
C LEU A 163 10.18 -6.07 -6.51
N LYS A 164 9.45 -7.15 -6.86
CA LYS A 164 10.03 -8.50 -7.03
C LYS A 164 11.29 -8.48 -7.88
N GLY A 165 12.44 -8.86 -7.29
CA GLY A 165 13.75 -8.89 -7.96
C GLY A 165 14.38 -7.52 -8.27
N TYR A 166 13.72 -6.41 -7.93
CA TYR A 166 14.25 -5.04 -8.07
C TYR A 166 14.93 -4.60 -6.79
N ASN A 167 16.11 -3.98 -6.91
CA ASN A 167 16.92 -3.45 -5.82
C ASN A 167 17.09 -4.43 -4.63
N CYS A 168 17.35 -5.70 -4.94
CA CYS A 168 17.47 -6.81 -3.98
C CYS A 168 16.26 -6.99 -3.05
N TRP A 169 15.08 -6.53 -3.46
CA TRP A 169 13.86 -6.79 -2.71
C TRP A 169 13.61 -8.30 -2.61
N PRO A 170 13.58 -8.87 -1.39
CA PRO A 170 13.69 -10.31 -1.18
C PRO A 170 12.33 -11.03 -1.20
N PHE A 171 11.23 -10.29 -1.30
CA PHE A 171 9.90 -10.86 -1.09
C PHE A 171 9.20 -11.18 -2.40
N GLU A 172 9.04 -12.48 -2.65
CA GLU A 172 8.15 -12.96 -3.70
C GLU A 172 6.72 -12.57 -3.41
N ASP A 173 6.18 -12.86 -2.22
CA ASP A 173 4.82 -12.48 -1.88
C ASP A 173 4.77 -11.81 -0.50
N ILE A 174 3.88 -10.82 -0.38
CA ILE A 174 3.56 -10.18 0.90
C ILE A 174 2.39 -10.93 1.54
N LYS A 175 2.52 -11.26 2.82
CA LYS A 175 1.44 -11.87 3.61
C LYS A 175 0.84 -10.85 4.56
N VAL A 176 -0.48 -10.81 4.66
CA VAL A 176 -1.16 -10.03 5.70
C VAL A 176 -1.80 -10.98 6.69
N ASN A 177 -1.67 -10.67 7.98
CA ASN A 177 -2.33 -11.38 9.07
C ASN A 177 -3.27 -10.43 9.80
N MET A 178 -4.50 -10.87 10.11
CA MET A 178 -5.38 -10.15 11.03
C MET A 178 -5.08 -10.62 12.45
N VAL A 179 -4.56 -9.75 13.29
CA VAL A 179 -4.16 -10.09 14.67
C VAL A 179 -5.11 -9.54 15.73
N GLY A 180 -5.96 -8.59 15.37
CA GLY A 180 -6.96 -8.06 16.29
C GLY A 180 -8.07 -7.26 15.65
N PHE A 181 -9.15 -7.10 16.43
CA PHE A 181 -10.35 -6.35 16.09
C PHE A 181 -10.76 -5.49 17.28
N ALA A 182 -10.56 -4.19 17.19
CA ALA A 182 -11.06 -3.22 18.16
C ALA A 182 -12.49 -2.78 17.82
N THR A 183 -13.37 -2.78 18.82
CA THR A 183 -14.77 -2.35 18.69
C THR A 183 -15.22 -1.58 19.94
N LYS A 184 -16.23 -0.72 19.78
CA LYS A 184 -16.87 -0.01 20.90
C LYS A 184 -17.60 -0.97 21.84
N ASP A 185 -18.22 -1.99 21.26
CA ASP A 185 -19.03 -2.99 21.94
C ASP A 185 -18.85 -4.33 21.20
N ALA A 186 -18.55 -5.40 21.93
CA ALA A 186 -18.31 -6.73 21.37
C ALA A 186 -19.56 -7.31 20.70
N SER A 187 -20.76 -6.89 21.09
CA SER A 187 -22.02 -7.30 20.45
C SER A 187 -22.18 -6.80 19.01
N LEU A 188 -21.34 -5.85 18.58
CA LEU A 188 -21.26 -5.43 17.18
C LEU A 188 -20.54 -6.45 16.30
N LEU A 189 -19.92 -7.47 16.87
CA LEU A 189 -19.29 -8.56 16.13
C LEU A 189 -20.15 -9.81 16.30
N ASP A 190 -20.49 -10.50 15.21
CA ASP A 190 -21.31 -11.72 15.28
C ASP A 190 -20.52 -12.98 15.72
N TRP A 191 -19.27 -12.80 16.15
CA TRP A 191 -18.39 -13.84 16.65
C TRP A 191 -17.77 -13.46 17.99
N THR A 192 -17.32 -14.46 18.74
CA THR A 192 -16.75 -14.29 20.10
C THR A 192 -15.42 -14.99 20.29
N ASP A 193 -15.00 -15.81 19.33
CA ASP A 193 -13.68 -16.46 19.33
C ASP A 193 -12.59 -15.56 18.72
N ASP A 194 -11.34 -15.99 18.82
CA ASP A 194 -10.14 -15.29 18.34
C ASP A 194 -9.63 -15.82 16.98
N SER A 195 -10.42 -16.62 16.27
CA SER A 195 -9.96 -17.33 15.06
C SER A 195 -9.59 -16.43 13.88
N ILE A 196 -9.95 -15.15 13.93
CA ILE A 196 -9.54 -14.13 12.96
C ILE A 196 -8.79 -12.96 13.62
N GLY A 197 -8.35 -13.14 14.87
CA GLY A 197 -7.69 -12.10 15.67
C GLY A 197 -8.42 -11.82 16.97
N GLN A 198 -7.69 -11.31 17.96
CA GLN A 198 -8.22 -11.02 19.28
C GLN A 198 -9.22 -9.85 19.25
N ILE A 199 -10.35 -9.98 19.95
CA ILE A 199 -11.32 -8.89 20.11
C ILE A 199 -10.88 -7.98 21.26
N TYR A 200 -10.79 -6.68 20.98
CA TYR A 200 -10.52 -5.62 21.94
C TYR A 200 -11.75 -4.72 22.06
N GLU A 201 -12.50 -4.87 23.16
CA GLU A 201 -13.70 -4.08 23.41
C GLU A 201 -13.40 -2.84 24.26
N GLY A 202 -13.98 -1.71 23.88
CA GLY A 202 -14.07 -0.52 24.74
C GLY A 202 -12.78 0.28 24.93
N ASN A 203 -11.65 -0.15 24.32
CA ASN A 203 -10.47 0.69 24.22
C ASN A 203 -10.69 1.73 23.12
N LEU A 204 -10.79 3.00 23.50
CA LEU A 204 -11.09 4.11 22.60
C LEU A 204 -9.93 5.10 22.56
N ASP A 205 -9.61 5.59 21.36
CA ASP A 205 -8.73 6.74 21.17
C ASP A 205 -9.29 7.94 21.96
N ALA A 206 -8.45 8.54 22.79
CA ALA A 206 -8.88 9.59 23.71
C ALA A 206 -9.28 10.90 23.00
N SER A 207 -8.78 11.13 21.79
CA SER A 207 -9.03 12.36 21.03
C SER A 207 -10.25 12.25 20.13
N GLU A 208 -10.48 11.08 19.54
CA GLU A 208 -11.54 10.85 18.56
C GLU A 208 -12.72 10.02 19.10
N GLY A 209 -12.54 9.29 20.20
CA GLY A 209 -13.56 8.41 20.77
C GLY A 209 -13.87 7.19 19.89
N VAL A 210 -12.88 6.73 19.12
CA VAL A 210 -13.02 5.61 18.17
C VAL A 210 -12.27 4.38 18.66
N PRO A 211 -12.75 3.16 18.34
CA PRO A 211 -12.08 1.95 18.80
C PRO A 211 -10.63 1.90 18.36
N GLN A 212 -9.74 1.57 19.29
CA GLN A 212 -8.33 1.39 19.02
C GLN A 212 -7.84 0.06 19.59
N CYS A 213 -6.92 -0.56 18.86
CA CYS A 213 -6.18 -1.70 19.40
C CYS A 213 -5.21 -1.20 20.48
N PRO A 214 -4.81 -2.06 21.44
CA PRO A 214 -3.97 -1.63 22.57
C PRO A 214 -2.64 -1.01 22.11
N ASP A 215 -2.26 0.12 22.69
CA ASP A 215 -1.02 0.82 22.32
C ASP A 215 0.21 -0.04 22.62
N GLU A 216 0.15 -0.85 23.68
CA GLU A 216 1.20 -1.81 24.03
C GLU A 216 1.39 -2.94 22.98
N CYS A 217 0.43 -3.10 22.06
CA CYS A 217 0.50 -4.04 20.95
C CYS A 217 0.95 -3.38 19.64
N TYR A 218 1.04 -2.04 19.59
CA TYR A 218 1.43 -1.34 18.37
C TYR A 218 2.96 -1.38 18.21
N ARG A 219 3.39 -2.10 17.18
CA ARG A 219 4.79 -2.16 16.79
C ARG A 219 5.08 -1.01 15.82
N PHE A 220 6.03 -0.15 16.15
CA PHE A 220 6.53 0.91 15.28
C PHE A 220 8.04 1.04 15.43
N TYR A 221 8.70 1.61 14.43
CA TYR A 221 10.12 1.90 14.49
C TYR A 221 10.36 3.27 15.12
N ASP A 222 10.91 3.28 16.33
CA ASP A 222 11.37 4.49 16.99
C ASP A 222 12.71 4.92 16.39
N SER A 223 12.62 5.89 15.49
CA SER A 223 13.77 6.43 14.79
C SER A 223 14.70 7.32 15.62
N VAL A 224 14.21 7.84 16.75
CA VAL A 224 15.04 8.63 17.66
C VAL A 224 16.01 7.71 18.38
N ASN A 225 15.50 6.55 18.82
CA ASN A 225 16.28 5.55 19.54
C ASN A 225 16.84 4.45 18.63
N ASN A 226 16.46 4.44 17.36
CA ASN A 226 16.86 3.47 16.33
C ASN A 226 16.55 2.01 16.75
N VAL A 227 15.36 1.79 17.29
CA VAL A 227 14.86 0.51 17.80
C VAL A 227 13.39 0.32 17.46
N TRP A 228 12.97 -0.94 17.33
CA TRP A 228 11.55 -1.28 17.30
C TRP A 228 10.94 -1.08 18.69
N SER A 229 9.68 -0.62 18.74
CA SER A 229 8.94 -0.49 19.99
C SER A 229 8.85 -1.83 20.73
N ASP A 230 8.86 -1.76 22.06
CA ASP A 230 8.73 -2.94 22.91
C ASP A 230 7.26 -3.31 23.06
N ALA A 231 6.85 -4.35 22.32
CA ALA A 231 5.50 -4.92 22.39
C ALA A 231 5.40 -6.10 23.36
N SER A 232 6.36 -6.31 24.26
CA SER A 232 6.35 -7.45 25.21
C SER A 232 5.20 -7.41 26.22
N ALA A 233 4.59 -6.24 26.43
CA ALA A 233 3.40 -6.07 27.25
C ALA A 233 2.09 -6.42 26.52
N CYS A 234 2.15 -6.63 25.19
CA CYS A 234 0.99 -7.05 24.40
C CYS A 234 0.48 -8.42 24.87
N LYS A 235 -0.81 -8.49 25.19
CA LYS A 235 -1.47 -9.75 25.56
C LYS A 235 -1.82 -10.63 24.35
N GLY A 236 -1.94 -10.02 23.18
CA GLY A 236 -2.18 -10.69 21.91
C GLY A 236 -0.95 -10.70 21.02
N GLU A 237 -1.16 -10.86 19.73
CA GLU A 237 -0.11 -10.70 18.73
C GLU A 237 0.09 -9.20 18.41
N PRO A 238 1.33 -8.68 18.45
CA PRO A 238 1.62 -7.31 18.04
C PRO A 238 1.20 -7.01 16.60
N PHE A 239 0.74 -5.79 16.36
CA PHE A 239 0.34 -5.33 15.02
C PHE A 239 1.27 -4.23 14.51
N ASP A 240 1.39 -4.14 13.19
CA ASP A 240 2.27 -3.20 12.49
C ASP A 240 1.54 -1.98 11.97
N VAL A 241 0.29 -2.17 11.55
CA VAL A 241 -0.57 -1.14 10.97
C VAL A 241 -2.03 -1.46 11.30
N PHE A 242 -2.93 -0.50 11.11
CA PHE A 242 -4.35 -0.71 11.31
C PHE A 242 -5.19 -0.43 10.08
N LEU A 243 -6.32 -1.14 10.01
CA LEU A 243 -7.40 -0.86 9.06
C LEU A 243 -8.58 -0.29 9.85
N ARG A 244 -8.81 1.02 9.74
CA ARG A 244 -9.97 1.69 10.34
C ARG A 244 -11.12 1.74 9.35
N MET A 245 -12.27 1.21 9.78
CA MET A 245 -13.49 1.20 8.99
C MET A 245 -14.44 2.28 9.48
N SER A 246 -14.44 3.44 8.81
CA SER A 246 -15.14 4.63 9.26
C SER A 246 -16.49 4.81 8.57
N GLN A 247 -17.55 5.02 9.34
CA GLN A 247 -18.89 5.33 8.78
C GLN A 247 -18.99 6.73 8.14
N ASN A 248 -18.16 7.68 8.57
CA ASN A 248 -18.37 9.10 8.33
C ASN A 248 -17.39 9.72 7.32
N ILE A 249 -16.77 8.90 6.48
CA ILE A 249 -15.88 9.36 5.41
C ILE A 249 -16.32 8.83 4.05
N GLU A 250 -16.03 9.61 3.00
CA GLU A 250 -16.42 9.28 1.64
C GLU A 250 -15.45 8.32 0.95
N TYR A 251 -14.14 8.50 1.17
CA TYR A 251 -13.06 7.75 0.53
C TYR A 251 -12.15 7.11 1.58
N GLY A 252 -10.90 7.52 1.69
CA GLY A 252 -9.95 7.00 2.66
C GLY A 252 -8.83 7.97 2.95
N PHE A 253 -7.98 7.53 3.88
CA PHE A 253 -6.69 8.12 4.21
C PHE A 253 -5.71 6.99 4.45
N GLY A 254 -4.48 7.16 4.01
CA GLY A 254 -3.41 6.19 4.14
C GLY A 254 -2.12 6.87 4.56
N TYR A 255 -1.34 6.19 5.40
CA TYR A 255 -0.02 6.64 5.78
C TYR A 255 0.81 5.46 6.34
N ASP A 256 1.86 5.75 7.12
CA ASP A 256 2.68 4.72 7.78
C ASP A 256 1.91 3.81 8.75
N TRP A 257 0.86 4.33 9.38
CA TRP A 257 0.04 3.61 10.36
C TRP A 257 -1.02 2.69 9.74
N GLY A 258 -1.20 2.70 8.42
CA GLY A 258 -2.18 1.86 7.71
C GLY A 258 -3.21 2.67 6.93
N GLN A 259 -4.47 2.26 7.00
CA GLN A 259 -5.56 2.83 6.21
C GLN A 259 -6.79 3.12 7.07
N GLU A 260 -7.37 4.29 6.87
CA GLU A 260 -8.74 4.60 7.26
C GLU A 260 -9.58 4.65 5.99
N VAL A 261 -10.66 3.88 5.90
CA VAL A 261 -11.47 3.82 4.68
C VAL A 261 -12.97 3.87 4.97
N SER A 262 -13.72 4.35 3.99
CA SER A 262 -15.17 4.41 4.02
C SER A 262 -15.75 3.01 4.16
N LEU A 263 -16.47 2.80 5.26
CA LEU A 263 -17.17 1.56 5.52
C LEU A 263 -18.13 1.22 4.37
N LYS A 264 -18.89 2.22 3.90
CA LYS A 264 -19.87 2.06 2.83
C LYS A 264 -19.19 1.52 1.57
N LYS A 265 -18.12 2.18 1.11
CA LYS A 265 -17.41 1.77 -0.10
C LYS A 265 -16.77 0.40 0.06
N MET A 266 -16.15 0.12 1.20
CA MET A 266 -15.56 -1.20 1.48
C MET A 266 -16.59 -2.31 1.34
N LEU A 267 -17.76 -2.16 1.96
CA LEU A 267 -18.81 -3.18 1.93
C LEU A 267 -19.45 -3.33 0.55
N GLU A 268 -19.69 -2.23 -0.17
CA GLU A 268 -20.24 -2.24 -1.53
C GLU A 268 -19.35 -3.01 -2.51
N ASN A 269 -18.02 -2.91 -2.37
CA ASN A 269 -17.04 -3.46 -3.31
C ASN A 269 -16.20 -4.61 -2.71
N ILE A 270 -16.65 -5.22 -1.62
CA ILE A 270 -15.87 -6.21 -0.85
C ILE A 270 -15.48 -7.46 -1.65
N ASN A 271 -16.19 -7.74 -2.73
CA ASN A 271 -15.93 -8.88 -3.61
C ASN A 271 -15.13 -8.49 -4.85
N ASP A 272 -14.87 -7.21 -5.07
CA ASP A 272 -14.14 -6.76 -6.25
C ASP A 272 -12.65 -7.01 -6.08
N LYS A 273 -12.01 -7.36 -7.19
CA LYS A 273 -10.57 -7.59 -7.23
C LYS A 273 -9.78 -6.31 -7.02
N ASN A 274 -10.23 -5.19 -7.56
CA ASN A 274 -9.58 -3.90 -7.38
C ASN A 274 -10.53 -2.99 -6.65
N MET A 275 -10.06 -2.48 -5.52
CA MET A 275 -10.74 -1.50 -4.70
C MET A 275 -9.82 -0.29 -4.68
N VAL A 276 -10.09 0.71 -5.54
CA VAL A 276 -9.16 1.83 -5.79
C VAL A 276 -8.68 2.45 -4.51
N TYR A 277 -9.59 2.74 -3.57
CA TYR A 277 -9.26 3.35 -2.29
C TYR A 277 -8.28 2.49 -1.48
N ILE A 278 -8.46 1.16 -1.37
CA ILE A 278 -7.47 0.31 -0.67
C ILE A 278 -6.11 0.35 -1.38
N GLY A 279 -6.10 0.21 -2.70
CA GLY A 279 -4.86 0.26 -3.48
C GLY A 279 -4.14 1.61 -3.34
N HIS A 280 -4.90 2.70 -3.39
CA HIS A 280 -4.48 4.08 -3.25
C HIS A 280 -3.91 4.36 -1.86
N GLU A 281 -4.66 4.05 -0.79
CA GLU A 281 -4.23 4.27 0.59
C GLU A 281 -2.99 3.41 0.96
N ILE A 282 -2.82 2.23 0.34
CA ILE A 282 -1.58 1.45 0.48
C ILE A 282 -0.40 2.16 -0.22
N GLY A 283 -0.63 2.81 -1.37
CA GLY A 283 0.38 3.61 -2.06
C GLY A 283 0.92 4.74 -1.21
N HIS A 284 0.03 5.39 -0.44
CA HIS A 284 0.41 6.36 0.58
C HIS A 284 1.31 5.79 1.67
N GLY A 285 1.03 4.57 2.15
CA GLY A 285 1.92 3.92 3.11
C GLY A 285 3.28 3.51 2.53
N PHE A 286 3.40 3.42 1.21
CA PHE A 286 4.68 3.32 0.50
C PHE A 286 5.36 4.68 0.23
N GLY A 287 4.77 5.79 0.68
CA GLY A 287 5.34 7.13 0.54
C GLY A 287 4.96 7.86 -0.75
N LEU A 288 3.98 7.37 -1.52
CA LEU A 288 3.51 8.06 -2.73
C LEU A 288 2.42 9.08 -2.39
N PRO A 289 2.51 10.33 -2.87
CA PRO A 289 1.53 11.37 -2.62
C PRO A 289 0.42 11.37 -3.69
N ASP A 290 -0.60 12.19 -3.48
CA ASP A 290 -1.65 12.42 -4.48
C ASP A 290 -1.16 13.21 -5.71
N PHE A 291 -1.81 13.00 -6.85
CA PHE A 291 -1.56 13.74 -8.10
C PHE A 291 -2.84 14.35 -8.66
N TYR A 292 -3.65 15.00 -7.83
CA TYR A 292 -5.04 15.37 -8.19
C TYR A 292 -5.12 16.64 -9.03
N VAL A 293 -4.21 17.59 -8.84
CA VAL A 293 -4.21 18.87 -9.58
C VAL A 293 -2.96 19.05 -10.43
N ASP A 294 -3.01 19.97 -11.40
CA ASP A 294 -1.91 20.16 -12.35
C ASP A 294 -0.57 20.52 -11.69
N LYS A 295 -0.59 21.29 -10.60
CA LYS A 295 0.63 21.64 -9.85
C LYS A 295 1.32 20.43 -9.20
N ASP A 296 0.59 19.33 -9.01
CA ASP A 296 1.09 18.12 -8.35
C ASP A 296 1.84 17.23 -9.34
N LYS A 297 1.76 17.52 -10.65
CA LYS A 297 2.26 16.67 -11.74
C LYS A 297 3.45 17.34 -12.43
N PRO A 298 4.43 16.56 -12.92
CA PRO A 298 5.57 17.10 -13.67
C PRO A 298 5.18 17.71 -15.02
N SER A 299 4.11 17.19 -15.63
CA SER A 299 3.62 17.58 -16.94
C SER A 299 2.11 17.39 -17.03
N ARG A 300 1.50 18.01 -18.04
CA ARG A 300 0.07 17.77 -18.36
C ARG A 300 -0.14 16.31 -18.79
N ASP A 301 0.74 15.79 -19.62
CA ASP A 301 0.65 14.43 -20.15
C ASP A 301 1.14 13.35 -19.16
N PHE A 302 1.22 13.69 -17.85
CA PHE A 302 1.69 12.77 -16.83
C PHE A 302 0.85 11.47 -16.84
N PRO A 303 1.46 10.29 -16.77
CA PRO A 303 0.75 9.04 -17.01
C PRO A 303 -0.31 8.74 -15.95
N SER A 304 -1.36 8.00 -16.36
CA SER A 304 -2.38 7.53 -15.42
C SER A 304 -1.78 6.73 -14.27
N SER A 305 -2.32 6.96 -13.08
CA SER A 305 -1.81 6.45 -11.81
C SER A 305 -3.01 6.20 -10.88
N ILE A 306 -2.93 5.18 -10.03
CA ILE A 306 -3.92 4.97 -8.96
C ILE A 306 -3.86 6.11 -7.94
N MET A 307 -2.71 6.77 -7.80
CA MET A 307 -2.50 7.96 -6.96
C MET A 307 -3.09 9.25 -7.55
N MET A 308 -3.79 9.13 -8.69
CA MET A 308 -4.49 10.21 -9.35
C MET A 308 -5.98 9.91 -9.38
N ALA A 309 -6.78 10.80 -8.79
CA ALA A 309 -8.21 10.62 -8.64
C ALA A 309 -8.87 10.18 -9.96
N PHE A 310 -9.56 9.04 -9.91
CA PHE A 310 -10.33 8.46 -11.02
C PHE A 310 -9.53 8.12 -12.29
N SER A 311 -8.19 8.23 -12.30
CA SER A 311 -7.38 8.02 -13.50
C SER A 311 -7.14 6.53 -13.80
N SER A 312 -7.16 5.71 -12.76
CA SER A 312 -6.99 4.26 -12.87
C SER A 312 -7.76 3.51 -11.79
N ILE A 313 -8.28 2.33 -12.16
CA ILE A 313 -8.87 1.38 -11.22
C ILE A 313 -7.88 0.32 -10.70
N THR A 314 -6.67 0.28 -11.25
CA THR A 314 -5.59 -0.65 -10.86
C THR A 314 -4.29 0.13 -10.65
N ILE A 315 -3.37 -0.45 -9.88
CA ILE A 315 -1.98 0.01 -9.84
C ILE A 315 -1.39 -0.06 -11.24
N THR A 316 -0.85 1.06 -11.73
CA THR A 316 -0.34 1.22 -13.09
C THR A 316 1.18 1.10 -13.13
N PRO A 317 1.77 1.05 -14.34
CA PRO A 317 3.21 1.20 -14.47
C PRO A 317 3.82 2.47 -13.92
N SER A 318 3.10 3.61 -14.00
CA SER A 318 3.55 4.87 -13.41
C SER A 318 3.72 4.74 -11.90
N ASP A 319 2.71 4.16 -11.23
CA ASP A 319 2.73 3.89 -9.79
C ASP A 319 3.92 3.03 -9.39
N GLY A 320 4.14 1.95 -10.12
CA GLY A 320 5.21 1.00 -9.87
C GLY A 320 6.61 1.59 -10.02
N TRP A 321 6.82 2.43 -11.03
CA TRP A 321 8.09 3.14 -11.20
C TRP A 321 8.33 4.20 -10.12
N MET A 322 7.28 4.90 -9.68
CA MET A 322 7.38 5.79 -8.51
C MET A 322 7.71 5.01 -7.23
N LEU A 323 7.10 3.83 -7.03
CA LEU A 323 7.41 2.94 -5.91
C LEU A 323 8.88 2.48 -5.93
N ARG A 324 9.39 2.07 -7.09
CA ARG A 324 10.81 1.72 -7.27
C ARG A 324 11.73 2.90 -6.92
N ARG A 325 11.34 4.11 -7.32
CA ARG A 325 12.10 5.33 -7.00
C ARG A 325 12.19 5.58 -5.50
N VAL A 326 11.11 5.31 -4.75
CA VAL A 326 11.16 5.35 -3.28
C VAL A 326 12.15 4.30 -2.75
N LEU A 327 12.04 3.04 -3.22
CA LEU A 327 12.91 1.95 -2.76
C LEU A 327 14.39 2.27 -3.02
N ASP A 328 14.74 2.85 -4.17
CA ASP A 328 16.11 3.24 -4.53
C ASP A 328 16.74 4.19 -3.50
N HIS A 329 15.94 5.04 -2.85
CA HIS A 329 16.44 6.03 -1.92
C HIS A 329 16.33 5.62 -0.45
N VAL A 330 15.31 4.81 -0.11
CA VAL A 330 15.09 4.32 1.27
C VAL A 330 15.95 3.08 1.57
N SER A 331 16.11 2.15 0.61
CA SER A 331 16.89 0.91 0.77
C SER A 331 18.39 1.16 0.98
N LEU A 332 18.95 2.17 0.30
CA LEU A 332 20.41 2.41 0.27
C LEU A 332 20.99 3.03 1.55
N LYS A 333 20.17 3.62 2.44
CA LYS A 333 20.68 4.36 3.61
C LYS A 333 20.50 3.67 4.96
N ASN A 334 19.53 2.76 5.11
CA ASN A 334 19.23 2.16 6.43
C ASN A 334 19.58 0.67 6.54
N HIS A 335 19.66 -0.07 5.42
CA HIS A 335 19.63 -1.54 5.48
C HIS A 335 20.80 -2.26 4.80
N SER A 336 21.90 -1.56 4.47
CA SER A 336 23.05 -2.19 3.79
C SER A 336 23.68 -3.38 4.54
N SER A 337 23.48 -3.47 5.87
CA SER A 337 23.84 -4.63 6.68
C SER A 337 22.72 -5.68 6.76
N SER A 338 21.47 -5.29 7.00
CA SER A 338 20.35 -6.22 7.20
C SER A 338 19.92 -6.93 5.91
N MET A 339 19.92 -6.24 4.77
CA MET A 339 19.58 -6.82 3.47
C MET A 339 20.69 -7.76 2.96
N ARG A 340 21.98 -7.44 3.21
CA ARG A 340 23.11 -8.36 2.95
C ARG A 340 23.10 -9.58 3.87
N GLU A 341 22.71 -9.42 5.14
CA GLU A 341 22.58 -10.56 6.05
C GLU A 341 21.41 -11.48 5.67
N MET A 342 20.32 -10.94 5.09
CA MET A 342 19.23 -11.74 4.53
C MET A 342 19.64 -12.44 3.23
N GLU A 343 20.39 -11.78 2.34
CA GLU A 343 20.98 -12.38 1.13
C GLU A 343 21.89 -13.58 1.45
N LEU A 344 22.58 -13.55 2.59
CA LEU A 344 23.37 -14.68 3.11
C LEU A 344 22.52 -15.82 3.73
N ARG A 345 21.25 -15.56 4.07
CA ARG A 345 20.33 -16.57 4.64
C ARG A 345 19.37 -17.16 3.62
N VAL A 346 19.11 -16.48 2.51
CA VAL A 346 18.39 -17.07 1.37
C VAL A 346 19.36 -18.00 0.65
N PRO A 347 19.08 -19.32 0.56
CA PRO A 347 19.93 -20.22 -0.19
C PRO A 347 20.00 -19.73 -1.64
N HIS A 348 21.19 -19.38 -2.11
CA HIS A 348 21.43 -19.09 -3.53
C HIS A 348 20.85 -20.23 -4.35
N SER A 349 19.84 -19.91 -5.15
CA SER A 349 19.04 -20.86 -5.94
C SER A 349 19.87 -21.60 -6.99
N GLU A 350 21.13 -21.22 -7.23
CA GLU A 350 22.06 -21.97 -8.09
C GLU A 350 22.39 -23.37 -7.56
N ASN A 351 22.36 -23.62 -6.24
CA ASN A 351 22.70 -24.94 -5.68
C ASN A 351 21.52 -25.92 -5.64
N MET A 352 20.28 -25.44 -5.79
CA MET A 352 19.09 -26.31 -5.88
C MET A 352 18.94 -26.95 -7.27
N TRP A 353 19.43 -26.30 -8.33
CA TRP A 353 19.39 -26.87 -9.68
C TRP A 353 20.49 -27.92 -9.90
N VAL A 354 21.68 -27.75 -9.31
CA VAL A 354 22.76 -28.75 -9.39
C VAL A 354 22.38 -30.02 -8.63
N SER A 355 21.81 -29.89 -7.43
CA SER A 355 21.35 -31.05 -6.64
C SER A 355 20.13 -31.75 -7.28
N ALA A 356 19.22 -31.01 -7.92
CA ALA A 356 18.11 -31.60 -8.69
C ALA A 356 18.57 -32.29 -9.99
N LEU A 357 19.62 -31.78 -10.65
CA LEU A 357 20.22 -32.42 -11.83
C LEU A 357 21.02 -33.68 -11.44
N GLU A 358 21.77 -33.65 -10.35
CA GLU A 358 22.51 -34.82 -9.85
C GLU A 358 21.58 -35.94 -9.38
N SER A 359 20.47 -35.59 -8.72
CA SER A 359 19.46 -36.58 -8.31
C SER A 359 18.60 -37.09 -9.48
N ALA A 360 18.38 -36.30 -10.53
CA ALA A 360 17.77 -36.78 -11.77
C ALA A 360 18.69 -37.72 -12.56
N ASP A 361 20.01 -37.46 -12.59
CA ASP A 361 21.00 -38.34 -13.23
C ASP A 361 21.19 -39.66 -12.47
N GLU A 362 21.10 -39.62 -11.13
CA GLU A 362 21.15 -40.81 -10.29
C GLU A 362 19.88 -41.66 -10.42
N LEU A 363 18.69 -41.04 -10.53
CA LEU A 363 17.44 -41.73 -10.85
C LEU A 363 17.44 -42.35 -12.26
N CYS A 364 18.00 -41.65 -13.26
CA CYS A 364 18.17 -42.20 -14.61
C CYS A 364 19.15 -43.39 -14.62
N ARG A 365 20.27 -43.32 -13.88
CA ARG A 365 21.22 -44.45 -13.75
C ARG A 365 20.62 -45.66 -13.04
N VAL A 366 19.81 -45.45 -12.00
CA VAL A 366 19.13 -46.54 -11.28
C VAL A 366 18.10 -47.21 -12.19
N GLN A 367 17.31 -46.45 -12.97
CA GLN A 367 16.34 -47.02 -13.91
C GLN A 367 16.98 -47.76 -15.09
N ILE A 368 18.13 -47.29 -15.60
CA ILE A 368 18.88 -48.00 -16.66
C ILE A 368 19.45 -49.33 -16.12
N ASN A 369 20.03 -49.34 -14.93
CA ASN A 369 20.55 -50.57 -14.31
C ASN A 369 19.44 -51.57 -13.93
N GLU A 370 18.25 -51.08 -13.55
CA GLU A 370 17.08 -51.95 -13.32
C GLU A 370 16.54 -52.56 -14.62
N CYS A 371 16.73 -51.91 -15.78
CA CYS A 371 16.37 -52.49 -17.08
C CYS A 371 17.39 -53.52 -17.58
N GLU A 372 18.69 -53.36 -17.30
CA GLU A 372 19.72 -54.33 -17.68
C GLU A 372 19.72 -55.62 -16.83
N SER A 373 19.09 -55.60 -15.64
CA SER A 373 18.98 -56.78 -14.77
C SER A 373 17.76 -57.68 -15.06
N LYS A 374 16.93 -57.32 -16.05
CA LYS A 374 15.68 -58.04 -16.39
C LYS A 374 15.63 -58.59 -17.84
N THR A 375 16.76 -58.67 -18.52
CA THR A 375 16.95 -59.46 -19.76
C THR A 375 17.98 -60.54 -19.51
#